data_AF-A0AAU3WAN9-F1
#
_entry.id   AF-A0AAU3WAN9-F1
#
_cell.length_a   1.000
_cell.length_b   1.000
_cell.length_c   1.000
_cell.angle_alpha   90.00
_cell.angle_beta   90.00
_cell.angle_gamma   90.00
#
_symmetry.space_group_name_H-M   'P 1'
#
loop_
_entity.id
_entity.type
_entity.pdbx_description
1 polymer ?
#
loop_
_entity_poly.entity_id
_entity_poly.type
_entity_poly.pdbx_seq_one_letter_code
_entity_poly.pdbx_strand_id
1 'polypeptide(L)'
;MRKIVHRHLGKVVAGAAIAVAGTAVMVGITLPGTAGADDSGGTKGGTGTSQQAGQQGQAAAQPGVVEQAPAEGQKGKGRDPLTDDEMKRVEQIARNQQSFSASENVEGKRGPQRVSLNLAEPDTNELDDPNAPRRADVSFYDYKNDTLVTKTVNLDTGKVEQTGTQRDVQPPISRDEMTEAAKLLIADPLGAGLKADFKDATGKELTSPDQLMLNSMVYRATSGAQPAVLDACGKHRCVRLFPKVKNGPWIDSRDLVIDLSARKVGKLG
;
A
#
# COMPACT_ATOMS: atom_id res chain seq x y z
N MET A 1 -49.06 -12.84 25.07
CA MET A 1 -48.54 -13.28 26.38
C MET A 1 -47.17 -12.67 26.59
N ARG A 2 -47.04 -11.77 27.56
CA ARG A 2 -45.78 -11.16 27.99
C ARG A 2 -45.08 -12.12 28.96
N LYS A 3 -43.76 -12.30 28.83
CA LYS A 3 -42.91 -12.64 29.98
C LYS A 3 -41.71 -11.69 29.99
N ILE A 4 -41.81 -10.76 30.92
CA ILE A 4 -40.79 -9.86 31.43
C ILE A 4 -39.84 -10.71 32.27
N VAL A 5 -38.52 -10.53 32.12
CA VAL A 5 -37.56 -11.03 33.11
C VAL A 5 -36.86 -9.82 33.72
N HIS A 6 -36.88 -9.82 35.04
CA HIS A 6 -36.59 -8.71 35.94
C HIS A 6 -35.10 -8.38 36.04
N ARG A 7 -34.83 -7.09 36.22
CA ARG A 7 -33.58 -6.54 36.79
C ARG A 7 -33.39 -7.05 38.22
N HIS A 8 -32.16 -7.43 38.57
CA HIS A 8 -31.67 -7.34 39.93
C HIS A 8 -30.65 -6.22 40.07
N LEU A 9 -30.95 -5.31 41.01
CA LEU A 9 -30.11 -4.26 41.56
C LEU A 9 -29.51 -4.73 42.89
N GLY A 10 -28.32 -4.21 43.23
CA GLY A 10 -27.72 -4.17 44.58
C GLY A 10 -26.31 -4.79 44.61
N LYS A 11 -25.24 -4.20 45.16
CA LYS A 11 -25.01 -3.10 46.13
C LYS A 11 -23.59 -2.53 45.85
N VAL A 12 -23.34 -1.21 45.72
CA VAL A 12 -22.99 -0.18 46.72
C VAL A 12 -21.60 -0.35 47.41
N VAL A 13 -20.68 0.56 47.03
CA VAL A 13 -19.65 1.34 47.80
C VAL A 13 -18.28 0.73 48.19
N ALA A 14 -17.22 1.30 47.60
CA ALA A 14 -16.10 2.04 48.23
C ALA A 14 -15.21 2.57 47.07
N GLY A 15 -14.81 3.83 46.92
CA GLY A 15 -14.44 4.83 47.91
C GLY A 15 -12.92 5.00 47.95
N ALA A 16 -12.28 5.41 46.85
CA ALA A 16 -10.87 5.82 46.83
C ALA A 16 -10.70 7.04 45.92
N ALA A 17 -10.59 8.22 46.54
CA ALA A 17 -10.23 9.46 45.87
C ALA A 17 -8.71 9.51 45.72
N ILE A 18 -8.22 9.57 44.48
CA ILE A 18 -6.82 9.85 44.17
C ILE A 18 -6.72 11.34 43.85
N ALA A 19 -6.04 12.10 44.70
CA ALA A 19 -5.68 13.48 44.44
C ALA A 19 -4.51 13.52 43.45
N VAL A 20 -4.73 14.06 42.25
CA VAL A 20 -3.69 14.30 41.26
C VAL A 20 -3.11 15.70 41.50
N ALA A 21 -1.90 15.76 42.04
CA ALA A 21 -1.11 16.98 42.06
C ALA A 21 -0.41 17.12 40.70
N GLY A 22 -0.89 18.05 39.87
CA GLY A 22 -0.30 18.38 38.57
C GLY A 22 0.83 19.41 38.73
N THR A 23 2.06 18.99 38.52
CA THR A 23 3.21 19.90 38.35
C THR A 23 3.40 20.16 36.87
N ALA A 24 3.03 21.36 36.40
CA ALA A 24 3.28 21.79 35.04
C ALA A 24 4.72 22.29 34.89
N VAL A 25 5.54 21.61 34.10
CA VAL A 25 6.83 22.12 33.62
C VAL A 25 6.64 22.56 32.17
N MET A 26 6.65 23.87 31.93
CA MET A 26 6.66 24.43 30.57
C MET A 26 8.08 24.34 30.00
N VAL A 27 8.29 23.40 29.07
CA VAL A 27 9.48 23.41 28.20
C VAL A 27 9.13 24.20 26.95
N GLY A 28 9.73 25.38 26.81
CA GLY A 28 9.63 26.19 25.59
C GLY A 28 10.40 25.54 24.45
N ILE A 29 9.71 24.88 23.54
CA ILE A 29 10.29 24.46 22.26
C ILE A 29 10.15 25.64 21.30
N THR A 30 11.26 26.30 20.98
CA THR A 30 11.33 27.26 19.88
C THR A 30 11.37 26.48 18.57
N LEU A 31 10.20 26.18 18.02
CA LEU A 31 10.08 25.76 16.62
C LEU A 31 10.22 27.00 15.73
N PRO A 32 11.14 27.05 14.76
CA PRO A 32 11.07 28.05 13.71
C PRO A 32 9.79 27.82 12.90
N GLY A 33 8.88 28.79 12.97
CA GLY A 33 7.71 28.90 12.08
C GLY A 33 8.15 29.07 10.61
N THR A 34 7.30 28.87 9.61
CA THR A 34 5.84 29.01 9.58
C THR A 34 5.27 28.15 8.44
N ALA A 35 4.19 27.42 8.72
CA ALA A 35 3.24 26.96 7.71
C ALA A 35 1.89 27.58 8.11
N GLY A 36 1.37 28.46 7.26
CA GLY A 36 0.10 29.15 7.50
C GLY A 36 -0.10 30.24 6.47
N ALA A 37 -1.01 30.00 5.53
CA ALA A 37 -1.61 31.02 4.70
C ALA A 37 -2.45 31.95 5.56
N ASP A 38 -2.43 33.25 5.29
CA ASP A 38 -3.60 34.11 5.46
C ASP A 38 -3.49 35.36 4.58
N ASP A 39 -4.57 35.60 3.84
CA ASP A 39 -4.86 36.81 3.07
C ASP A 39 -5.43 37.90 3.97
N SER A 40 -5.32 39.15 3.50
CA SER A 40 -6.08 40.37 3.86
C SER A 40 -5.55 41.32 4.95
N GLY A 41 -5.04 42.47 4.48
CA GLY A 41 -5.54 43.82 4.82
C GLY A 41 -5.19 44.46 6.17
N GLY A 42 -4.45 45.58 6.16
CA GLY A 42 -4.53 46.59 7.23
C GLY A 42 -3.24 47.36 7.55
N THR A 43 -3.31 48.68 7.49
CA THR A 43 -2.24 49.69 7.42
C THR A 43 -1.50 50.02 8.74
N LYS A 44 -0.22 50.46 8.57
CA LYS A 44 0.54 51.53 9.30
C LYS A 44 1.74 51.09 10.16
N GLY A 45 2.92 51.40 9.63
CA GLY A 45 3.88 52.31 10.29
C GLY A 45 4.79 51.71 11.37
N GLY A 46 6.04 51.40 10.99
CA GLY A 46 7.12 51.12 11.92
C GLY A 46 8.44 50.88 11.18
N THR A 47 9.19 51.96 10.93
CA THR A 47 10.55 51.93 10.40
C THR A 47 11.48 51.19 11.35
N GLY A 48 11.95 50.02 10.94
CA GLY A 48 12.97 49.24 11.64
C GLY A 48 13.87 48.53 10.63
N THR A 49 15.04 49.13 10.36
CA THR A 49 16.28 48.53 9.86
C THR A 49 16.12 47.36 8.86
N SER A 50 16.13 47.71 7.58
CA SER A 50 16.48 46.80 6.48
C SER A 50 17.90 46.26 6.68
N GLN A 51 18.04 45.14 7.37
CA GLN A 51 19.20 44.27 7.20
C GLN A 51 19.07 43.56 5.85
N GLN A 52 19.73 44.16 4.86
CA GLN A 52 20.24 43.44 3.70
C GLN A 52 21.14 42.30 4.22
N ALA A 53 20.59 41.10 4.30
CA ALA A 53 21.36 39.87 4.37
C ALA A 53 20.57 38.78 3.66
N GLY A 54 21.06 38.35 2.48
CA GLY A 54 20.63 37.08 1.88
C GLY A 54 19.67 37.15 0.69
N GLN A 55 19.79 38.12 -0.22
CA GLN A 55 19.64 37.77 -1.64
C GLN A 55 20.91 37.03 -2.07
N GLN A 56 21.04 35.78 -1.64
CA GLN A 56 21.89 34.79 -2.28
C GLN A 56 20.93 33.71 -2.72
N GLY A 57 20.96 33.43 -4.02
CA GLY A 57 20.00 32.57 -4.70
C GLY A 57 19.75 31.30 -3.90
N GLN A 58 18.51 30.83 -3.96
CA GLN A 58 18.18 29.45 -3.66
C GLN A 58 19.01 28.59 -4.63
N ALA A 59 20.26 28.34 -4.25
CA ALA A 59 21.09 27.34 -4.87
C ALA A 59 20.26 26.07 -4.77
N ALA A 60 19.86 25.54 -5.92
CA ALA A 60 19.17 24.26 -5.99
C ALA A 60 19.92 23.30 -5.07
N ALA A 61 19.21 22.66 -4.14
CA ALA A 61 19.80 21.70 -3.23
C ALA A 61 20.64 20.72 -4.07
N GLN A 62 21.93 20.59 -3.72
CA GLN A 62 22.81 19.67 -4.44
C GLN A 62 22.16 18.28 -4.45
N PRO A 63 22.18 17.55 -5.58
CA PRO A 63 21.62 16.22 -5.65
C PRO A 63 22.15 15.36 -4.50
N GLY A 64 21.26 14.78 -3.70
CA GLY A 64 21.65 13.88 -2.63
C GLY A 64 22.39 12.68 -3.20
N VAL A 65 23.56 12.36 -2.65
CA VAL A 65 24.28 11.12 -2.97
C VAL A 65 23.74 10.03 -2.06
N VAL A 66 23.20 8.98 -2.65
CA VAL A 66 22.77 7.79 -1.90
C VAL A 66 24.01 6.91 -1.71
N GLU A 67 24.31 6.55 -0.45
CA GLU A 67 25.35 5.58 -0.14
C GLU A 67 24.99 4.21 -0.72
N GLN A 68 25.96 3.54 -1.33
CA GLN A 68 25.75 2.20 -1.86
C GLN A 68 25.45 1.24 -0.70
N ALA A 69 24.39 0.45 -0.83
CA ALA A 69 24.10 -0.59 0.16
C ALA A 69 25.29 -1.55 0.29
N PRO A 70 25.63 -2.00 1.52
CA PRO A 70 26.67 -3.01 1.72
C PRO A 70 26.31 -4.31 1.01
N ALA A 71 27.33 -5.11 0.68
CA ALA A 71 27.11 -6.41 0.05
C ALA A 71 26.23 -7.30 0.94
N GLU A 72 25.11 -7.76 0.39
CA GLU A 72 24.21 -8.68 1.07
C GLU A 72 24.83 -10.08 1.15
N GLY A 73 24.63 -10.76 2.28
CA GLY A 73 25.02 -12.17 2.45
C GLY A 73 24.01 -13.13 1.82
N GLN A 74 24.37 -14.41 1.69
CA GLN A 74 23.44 -15.42 1.15
C GLN A 74 22.23 -15.70 2.05
N LYS A 75 22.35 -15.45 3.37
CA LYS A 75 21.32 -15.74 4.38
C LYS A 75 21.31 -14.65 5.44
N GLY A 76 20.13 -14.21 5.87
CA GLY A 76 19.97 -13.34 7.04
C GLY A 76 20.09 -14.10 8.37
N LYS A 77 20.21 -13.37 9.48
CA LYS A 77 20.27 -13.92 10.84
C LYS A 77 19.13 -13.40 11.70
N GLY A 78 18.53 -14.29 12.50
CA GLY A 78 17.44 -13.91 13.42
C GLY A 78 16.32 -13.16 12.70
N ARG A 79 16.12 -11.89 13.07
CA ARG A 79 15.09 -10.99 12.53
C ARG A 79 15.56 -10.08 11.38
N ASP A 80 16.75 -10.31 10.85
CA ASP A 80 17.19 -9.62 9.63
C ASP A 80 16.14 -9.82 8.52
N PRO A 81 15.86 -8.78 7.71
CA PRO A 81 15.04 -8.94 6.51
C PRO A 81 15.51 -10.11 5.64
N LEU A 82 14.61 -10.62 4.81
CA LEU A 82 14.98 -11.66 3.86
C LEU A 82 15.99 -11.12 2.85
N THR A 83 17.02 -11.92 2.57
CA THR A 83 17.96 -11.60 1.49
C THR A 83 17.36 -11.86 0.12
N ASP A 84 17.91 -11.28 -0.94
CA ASP A 84 17.49 -11.53 -2.32
C ASP A 84 17.54 -13.03 -2.67
N ASP A 85 18.54 -13.74 -2.16
CA ASP A 85 18.68 -15.19 -2.38
C ASP A 85 17.67 -16.00 -1.58
N GLU A 86 17.35 -15.59 -0.34
CA GLU A 86 16.26 -16.18 0.44
C GLU A 86 14.91 -15.98 -0.25
N MET A 87 14.63 -14.77 -0.75
CA MET A 87 13.40 -14.46 -1.48
C MET A 87 13.25 -15.34 -2.73
N LYS A 88 14.29 -15.45 -3.56
CA LYS A 88 14.29 -16.33 -4.75
C LYS A 88 14.06 -17.79 -4.36
N ARG A 89 14.75 -18.27 -3.31
CA ARG A 89 14.62 -19.65 -2.83
C ARG A 89 13.22 -19.95 -2.31
N VAL A 90 12.61 -19.02 -1.56
CA VAL A 90 11.22 -19.13 -1.07
C VAL A 90 10.25 -19.22 -2.23
N GLU A 91 10.36 -18.34 -3.22
CA GLU A 91 9.51 -18.40 -4.41
C GLU A 91 9.63 -19.74 -5.13
N GLN A 92 10.85 -20.27 -5.27
CA GLN A 92 11.07 -21.56 -5.91
C GLN A 92 10.46 -22.72 -5.12
N ILE A 93 10.66 -22.76 -3.80
CA ILE A 93 10.09 -23.80 -2.92
C ILE A 93 8.56 -23.75 -2.91
N ALA A 94 8.00 -22.54 -2.87
CA ALA A 94 6.56 -22.34 -2.77
C ALA A 94 5.80 -22.68 -4.06
N ARG A 95 6.48 -22.65 -5.22
CA ARG A 95 5.91 -23.02 -6.53
C ARG A 95 5.81 -24.55 -6.64
N ASN A 96 4.62 -25.08 -6.35
CA ASN A 96 4.26 -26.45 -6.78
C ASN A 96 4.01 -26.44 -8.31
N GLN A 97 4.69 -27.30 -9.07
CA GLN A 97 4.54 -27.39 -10.53
C GLN A 97 3.08 -27.56 -10.99
N GLN A 98 2.30 -28.39 -10.29
CA GLN A 98 0.90 -28.63 -10.65
C GLN A 98 0.06 -27.36 -10.47
N SER A 99 0.11 -26.74 -9.29
CA SER A 99 -0.59 -25.49 -9.00
C SER A 99 -0.15 -24.36 -9.94
N PHE A 100 1.15 -24.23 -10.19
CA PHE A 100 1.71 -23.22 -11.08
C PHE A 100 1.16 -23.34 -12.51
N SER A 101 1.05 -24.56 -13.03
CA SER A 101 0.53 -24.79 -14.38
C SER A 101 -0.98 -24.53 -14.51
N ALA A 102 -1.72 -24.58 -13.39
CA ALA A 102 -3.17 -24.46 -13.37
C ALA A 102 -3.68 -23.04 -13.06
N SER A 103 -2.83 -22.17 -12.52
CA SER A 103 -3.14 -20.79 -12.09
C SER A 103 -2.85 -19.74 -13.17
N GLU A 104 -3.41 -18.54 -12.99
CA GLU A 104 -3.19 -17.37 -13.85
C GLU A 104 -2.72 -16.14 -13.06
N ASN A 105 -1.90 -15.30 -13.71
CA ASN A 105 -1.43 -14.02 -13.18
C ASN A 105 -2.32 -12.86 -13.65
N VAL A 106 -2.00 -11.65 -13.21
CA VAL A 106 -2.79 -10.44 -13.54
C VAL A 106 -2.87 -10.15 -15.05
N GLU A 107 -1.87 -10.59 -15.82
CA GLU A 107 -1.84 -10.45 -17.28
C GLU A 107 -2.67 -11.54 -18.00
N GLY A 108 -3.28 -12.48 -17.27
CA GLY A 108 -3.96 -13.66 -17.82
C GLY A 108 -3.01 -14.75 -18.32
N LYS A 109 -1.72 -14.68 -17.96
CA LYS A 109 -0.72 -15.70 -18.34
C LYS A 109 -0.63 -16.76 -17.25
N ARG A 110 -0.13 -17.95 -17.64
CA ARG A 110 0.05 -19.10 -16.75
C ARG A 110 1.03 -18.80 -15.61
N GLY A 111 0.68 -19.24 -14.40
CA GLY A 111 1.43 -19.06 -13.15
C GLY A 111 0.76 -18.02 -12.25
N PRO A 112 0.84 -18.12 -10.91
CA PRO A 112 0.09 -17.23 -10.04
C PRO A 112 0.85 -15.90 -9.85
N GLN A 113 0.13 -14.82 -9.57
CA GLN A 113 0.72 -13.50 -9.31
C GLN A 113 1.29 -13.45 -7.89
N ARG A 114 2.60 -13.20 -7.71
CA ARG A 114 3.13 -12.90 -6.37
C ARG A 114 2.59 -11.56 -5.87
N VAL A 115 2.06 -11.54 -4.66
CA VAL A 115 1.51 -10.34 -4.00
C VAL A 115 2.46 -9.84 -2.93
N SER A 116 2.96 -10.72 -2.06
CA SER A 116 3.86 -10.38 -0.97
C SER A 116 4.84 -11.51 -0.69
N LEU A 117 5.99 -11.16 -0.10
CA LEU A 117 6.99 -12.08 0.38
C LEU A 117 7.72 -11.40 1.54
N ASN A 118 7.59 -11.93 2.74
CA ASN A 118 8.15 -11.33 3.97
C ASN A 118 8.75 -12.41 4.87
N LEU A 119 9.66 -12.00 5.75
CA LEU A 119 10.06 -12.83 6.89
C LEU A 119 8.82 -13.12 7.74
N ALA A 120 8.59 -14.37 8.10
CA ALA A 120 7.53 -14.73 9.03
C ALA A 120 8.01 -14.44 10.46
N GLU A 121 7.11 -13.92 11.30
CA GLU A 121 7.41 -13.81 12.73
C GLU A 121 7.51 -15.22 13.34
N PRO A 122 8.38 -15.43 14.35
CA PRO A 122 8.41 -16.69 15.10
C PRO A 122 7.05 -17.00 15.72
N ASP A 123 6.75 -18.30 15.90
CA ASP A 123 5.53 -18.68 16.59
C ASP A 123 5.59 -18.24 18.07
N THR A 124 4.42 -18.10 18.69
CA THR A 124 4.33 -17.59 20.08
C THR A 124 5.15 -18.39 21.10
N ASN A 125 5.36 -19.69 20.87
CA ASN A 125 6.17 -20.57 21.70
C ASN A 125 7.66 -20.58 21.34
N GLU A 126 8.06 -19.83 20.31
CA GLU A 126 9.44 -19.72 19.79
C GLU A 126 10.05 -18.32 20.02
N LEU A 127 9.30 -17.37 20.59
CA LEU A 127 9.73 -15.97 20.73
C LEU A 127 11.05 -15.79 21.51
N ASP A 128 11.29 -16.66 22.50
CA ASP A 128 12.50 -16.64 23.34
C ASP A 128 13.53 -17.70 22.90
N ASP A 129 13.29 -18.43 21.80
CA ASP A 129 14.23 -19.45 21.30
C ASP A 129 15.26 -18.81 20.35
N PRO A 130 16.56 -18.77 20.74
CA PRO A 130 17.61 -18.26 19.86
C PRO A 130 17.81 -19.11 18.60
N ASN A 131 17.22 -20.32 18.55
CA ASN A 131 17.26 -21.24 17.42
C ASN A 131 15.89 -21.39 16.73
N ALA A 132 14.96 -20.44 16.94
CA ALA A 132 13.68 -20.42 16.25
C ALA A 132 13.88 -20.58 14.72
N PRO A 133 13.11 -21.44 14.04
CA PRO A 133 13.26 -21.65 12.62
C PRO A 133 13.08 -20.37 11.81
N ARG A 134 13.96 -20.12 10.83
CA ARG A 134 13.80 -18.96 9.96
C ARG A 134 12.75 -19.28 8.89
N ARG A 135 11.58 -18.66 8.98
CA ARG A 135 10.46 -18.88 8.06
C ARG A 135 10.16 -17.64 7.23
N ALA A 136 9.57 -17.84 6.06
CA ALA A 136 9.10 -16.77 5.19
C ALA A 136 7.66 -17.02 4.74
N ASP A 137 6.84 -15.98 4.76
CA ASP A 137 5.49 -16.02 4.21
C ASP A 137 5.49 -15.44 2.80
N VAL A 138 5.03 -16.23 1.84
CA VAL A 138 4.82 -15.80 0.46
C VAL A 138 3.35 -15.97 0.08
N SER A 139 2.77 -14.91 -0.46
CA SER A 139 1.38 -14.92 -0.93
C SER A 139 1.30 -14.76 -2.43
N PHE A 140 0.48 -15.60 -3.05
CA PHE A 140 0.19 -15.59 -4.47
C PHE A 140 -1.31 -15.41 -4.71
N TYR A 141 -1.69 -14.56 -5.65
CA TYR A 141 -3.06 -14.44 -6.13
C TYR A 141 -3.22 -15.20 -7.44
N ASP A 142 -4.23 -16.07 -7.51
CA ASP A 142 -4.61 -16.78 -8.73
C ASP A 142 -5.82 -16.09 -9.36
N TYR A 143 -5.57 -15.39 -10.48
CA TYR A 143 -6.59 -14.65 -11.21
C TYR A 143 -7.60 -15.55 -11.93
N LYS A 144 -7.29 -16.85 -12.10
CA LYS A 144 -8.21 -17.79 -12.74
C LYS A 144 -9.45 -18.07 -11.90
N ASN A 145 -9.30 -18.01 -10.57
CA ASN A 145 -10.36 -18.39 -9.64
C ASN A 145 -10.52 -17.40 -8.49
N ASP A 146 -9.86 -16.25 -8.50
CA ASP A 146 -9.91 -15.22 -7.46
C ASP A 146 -9.61 -15.76 -6.05
N THR A 147 -8.42 -16.36 -5.89
CA THR A 147 -7.94 -16.85 -4.59
C THR A 147 -6.58 -16.27 -4.21
N LEU A 148 -6.43 -15.97 -2.92
CA LEU A 148 -5.13 -15.71 -2.30
C LEU A 148 -4.62 -16.99 -1.63
N VAL A 149 -3.44 -17.45 -2.01
CA VAL A 149 -2.75 -18.58 -1.39
C VAL A 149 -1.51 -18.07 -0.67
N THR A 150 -1.47 -18.24 0.64
CA THR A 150 -0.31 -17.89 1.48
C THR A 150 0.40 -19.17 1.90
N LYS A 151 1.72 -19.19 1.76
CA LYS A 151 2.56 -20.32 2.16
C LYS A 151 3.66 -19.85 3.09
N THR A 152 3.84 -20.61 4.17
CA THR A 152 4.96 -20.43 5.09
C THR A 152 6.04 -21.44 4.72
N VAL A 153 7.22 -20.94 4.37
CA VAL A 153 8.38 -21.73 3.94
C VAL A 153 9.44 -21.67 5.02
N ASN A 154 9.89 -22.82 5.50
CA ASN A 154 11.06 -22.93 6.36
C ASN A 154 12.33 -22.91 5.51
N LEU A 155 13.15 -21.87 5.70
CA LEU A 155 14.36 -21.62 4.91
C LEU A 155 15.50 -22.59 5.24
N ASP A 156 15.50 -23.16 6.44
CA ASP A 156 16.52 -24.11 6.88
C ASP A 156 16.30 -25.47 6.19
N THR A 157 15.07 -25.98 6.29
CA THR A 157 14.68 -27.28 5.72
C THR A 157 14.36 -27.22 4.22
N GLY A 158 14.05 -26.04 3.69
CA GLY A 158 13.61 -25.85 2.32
C GLY A 158 12.21 -26.41 2.04
N LYS A 159 11.32 -26.43 3.04
CA LYS A 159 9.98 -27.02 2.94
C LYS A 159 8.87 -26.00 3.18
N VAL A 160 7.74 -26.21 2.53
CA VAL A 160 6.48 -25.53 2.88
C VAL A 160 5.92 -26.22 4.13
N GLU A 161 5.75 -25.46 5.21
CA GLU A 161 5.21 -25.96 6.48
C GLU A 161 3.71 -25.68 6.60
N GLN A 162 3.24 -24.57 6.02
CA GLN A 162 1.83 -24.19 6.03
C GLN A 162 1.37 -23.70 4.67
N THR A 163 0.12 -23.96 4.33
CA THR A 163 -0.57 -23.37 3.18
C THR A 163 -1.97 -22.98 3.60
N GLY A 164 -2.31 -21.70 3.43
CA GLY A 164 -3.65 -21.15 3.62
C GLY A 164 -4.22 -20.65 2.28
N THR A 165 -5.53 -20.78 2.11
CA THR A 165 -6.25 -20.28 0.94
C THR A 165 -7.42 -19.41 1.39
N GLN A 166 -7.56 -18.24 0.79
CA GLN A 166 -8.60 -17.26 1.10
C GLN A 166 -9.27 -16.77 -0.19
N ARG A 167 -10.53 -16.34 -0.05
CA ARG A 167 -11.37 -15.75 -1.11
C ARG A 167 -11.95 -14.43 -0.60
N ASP A 168 -12.34 -13.55 -1.52
CA ASP A 168 -12.99 -12.25 -1.23
C ASP A 168 -12.14 -11.30 -0.34
N VAL A 169 -10.85 -11.61 -0.21
CA VAL A 169 -9.84 -10.79 0.45
C VAL A 169 -9.20 -9.83 -0.54
N GLN A 170 -8.71 -8.69 -0.05
CA GLN A 170 -8.09 -7.65 -0.88
C GLN A 170 -6.75 -7.25 -0.28
N PRO A 171 -5.69 -8.08 -0.46
CA PRO A 171 -4.35 -7.70 -0.04
C PRO A 171 -3.89 -6.45 -0.81
N PRO A 172 -2.82 -5.76 -0.35
CA PRO A 172 -2.27 -4.59 -1.04
C PRO A 172 -2.00 -4.88 -2.52
N ILE A 173 -2.21 -3.87 -3.39
CA ILE A 173 -1.97 -3.99 -4.84
C ILE A 173 -0.47 -3.99 -5.10
N SER A 174 0.02 -4.97 -5.87
CA SER A 174 1.43 -5.10 -6.22
C SER A 174 1.82 -4.12 -7.35
N ARG A 175 3.13 -3.96 -7.57
CA ARG A 175 3.63 -3.12 -8.68
C ARG A 175 3.23 -3.65 -10.04
N ASP A 176 3.26 -4.97 -10.23
CA ASP A 176 2.86 -5.62 -11.49
C ASP A 176 1.37 -5.38 -11.76
N GLU A 177 0.55 -5.45 -10.72
CA GLU A 177 -0.89 -5.22 -10.82
C GLU A 177 -1.22 -3.76 -11.14
N MET A 178 -0.53 -2.79 -10.53
CA MET A 178 -0.66 -1.38 -10.91
C MET A 178 -0.24 -1.16 -12.37
N THR A 179 0.83 -1.82 -12.80
CA THR A 179 1.34 -1.72 -14.17
C THR A 179 0.32 -2.28 -15.16
N GLU A 180 -0.25 -3.45 -14.89
CA GLU A 180 -1.26 -4.06 -15.74
C GLU A 180 -2.57 -3.25 -15.75
N ALA A 181 -3.00 -2.74 -14.60
CA ALA A 181 -4.16 -1.84 -14.54
C ALA A 181 -3.96 -0.59 -15.40
N ALA A 182 -2.74 -0.02 -15.39
CA ALA A 182 -2.41 1.12 -16.23
C ALA A 182 -2.40 0.75 -17.72
N LYS A 183 -1.92 -0.45 -18.10
CA LYS A 183 -2.00 -0.92 -19.49
C LYS A 183 -3.45 -1.04 -19.95
N LEU A 184 -4.32 -1.65 -19.12
CA LEU A 184 -5.74 -1.79 -19.41
C LEU A 184 -6.40 -0.41 -19.57
N LEU A 185 -6.14 0.50 -18.65
CA LEU A 185 -6.68 1.86 -18.70
C LEU A 185 -6.20 2.64 -19.93
N ILE A 186 -4.90 2.57 -20.26
CA ILE A 186 -4.36 3.21 -21.47
C ILE A 186 -4.98 2.60 -22.73
N ALA A 187 -5.29 1.30 -22.77
CA ALA A 187 -5.90 0.68 -23.93
C ALA A 187 -7.41 0.98 -24.05
N ASP A 188 -8.10 1.23 -22.94
CA ASP A 188 -9.54 1.40 -22.89
C ASP A 188 -10.01 2.79 -23.37
N PRO A 189 -11.15 2.91 -24.08
CA PRO A 189 -11.74 4.20 -24.44
C PRO A 189 -11.98 5.16 -23.28
N LEU A 190 -12.29 4.65 -22.08
CA LEU A 190 -12.46 5.46 -20.87
C LEU A 190 -11.14 6.14 -20.43
N GLY A 191 -9.99 5.62 -20.86
CA GLY A 191 -8.68 6.22 -20.63
C GLY A 191 -8.33 7.39 -21.56
N ALA A 192 -9.23 7.83 -22.44
CA ALA A 192 -8.97 8.95 -23.34
C ALA A 192 -8.59 10.24 -22.60
N GLY A 193 -9.24 10.53 -21.46
CA GLY A 193 -8.92 11.68 -20.62
C GLY A 193 -7.49 11.61 -20.05
N LEU A 194 -7.10 10.44 -19.51
CA LEU A 194 -5.74 10.20 -19.01
C LEU A 194 -4.68 10.48 -20.09
N LYS A 195 -4.92 10.04 -21.34
CA LYS A 195 -4.00 10.30 -22.46
C LYS A 195 -3.93 11.78 -22.83
N ALA A 196 -5.08 12.44 -22.88
CA ALA A 196 -5.17 13.86 -23.20
C ALA A 196 -4.41 14.71 -22.17
N ASP A 197 -4.64 14.45 -20.88
CA ASP A 197 -3.99 15.17 -19.78
C ASP A 197 -2.48 14.91 -19.74
N PHE A 198 -2.04 13.67 -20.02
CA PHE A 198 -0.62 13.37 -20.14
C PHE A 198 0.02 14.13 -21.32
N LYS A 199 -0.67 14.18 -22.46
CA LYS A 199 -0.18 14.89 -23.65
C LYS A 199 -0.13 16.39 -23.44
N ASP A 200 -1.14 16.97 -22.78
CA ASP A 200 -1.14 18.38 -22.41
C ASP A 200 0.04 18.72 -21.49
N ALA A 201 0.28 17.89 -20.47
CA ALA A 201 1.35 18.11 -19.50
C ALA A 201 2.77 17.89 -20.06
N THR A 202 2.94 17.07 -21.11
CA THR A 202 4.28 16.62 -21.56
C THR A 202 4.60 16.90 -23.02
N GLY A 203 3.60 17.24 -23.84
CA GLY A 203 3.70 17.30 -25.30
C GLY A 203 3.86 15.93 -25.98
N LYS A 204 3.77 14.82 -25.26
CA LYS A 204 4.01 13.45 -25.78
C LYS A 204 2.79 12.57 -25.62
N GLU A 205 2.66 11.58 -26.48
CA GLU A 205 1.60 10.56 -26.35
C GLU A 205 1.87 9.64 -25.15
N LEU A 206 0.81 9.31 -24.41
CA LEU A 206 0.85 8.24 -23.40
C LEU A 206 0.61 6.90 -24.09
N THR A 207 1.65 6.10 -24.20
CA THR A 207 1.65 4.79 -24.85
C THR A 207 1.96 3.65 -23.89
N SER A 208 2.59 3.94 -22.75
CA SER A 208 3.00 2.91 -21.80
C SER A 208 2.95 3.35 -20.32
N PRO A 209 2.73 2.42 -19.38
CA PRO A 209 2.68 2.73 -17.95
C PRO A 209 3.96 3.32 -17.35
N ASP A 210 5.12 3.00 -17.90
CA ASP A 210 6.41 3.48 -17.39
C ASP A 210 6.61 4.98 -17.59
N GLN A 211 5.77 5.63 -18.40
CA GLN A 211 5.73 7.09 -18.49
C GLN A 211 5.12 7.74 -17.23
N LEU A 212 4.43 6.95 -16.39
CA LEU A 212 3.71 7.41 -15.21
C LEU A 212 4.41 6.95 -13.92
N MET A 213 4.25 7.74 -12.86
CA MET A 213 4.32 7.25 -11.49
C MET A 213 2.90 6.80 -11.08
N LEU A 214 2.79 5.57 -10.59
CA LEU A 214 1.51 4.95 -10.26
C LEU A 214 1.40 4.75 -8.76
N ASN A 215 0.34 5.30 -8.19
CA ASN A 215 -0.19 4.91 -6.88
C ASN A 215 -1.56 4.26 -7.09
N SER A 216 -2.04 3.55 -6.08
CA SER A 216 -3.33 2.85 -6.19
C SER A 216 -4.05 2.72 -4.86
N MET A 217 -5.34 2.40 -4.95
CA MET A 217 -6.13 1.88 -3.84
C MET A 217 -6.97 0.70 -4.31
N VAL A 218 -7.22 -0.24 -3.40
CA VAL A 218 -8.25 -1.28 -3.60
C VAL A 218 -9.61 -0.62 -3.72
N TYR A 219 -10.42 -1.09 -4.66
CA TYR A 219 -11.84 -0.72 -4.77
C TYR A 219 -12.72 -1.92 -4.42
N ARG A 220 -13.68 -1.70 -3.50
CA ARG A 220 -14.76 -2.63 -3.21
C ARG A 220 -16.08 -1.96 -3.59
N ALA A 221 -16.91 -2.67 -4.32
CA ALA A 221 -18.26 -2.25 -4.64
C ALA A 221 -19.11 -2.14 -3.36
N THR A 222 -20.01 -1.16 -3.34
CA THR A 222 -21.07 -1.03 -2.32
C THR A 222 -22.39 -1.30 -3.01
N SER A 223 -23.06 -2.40 -2.67
CA SER A 223 -24.29 -2.84 -3.36
C SER A 223 -25.27 -1.67 -3.65
N GLY A 224 -25.60 -1.48 -4.93
CA GLY A 224 -26.51 -0.42 -5.40
C GLY A 224 -25.88 0.97 -5.62
N ALA A 225 -24.60 1.18 -5.33
CA ALA A 225 -23.93 2.48 -5.45
C ALA A 225 -23.03 2.61 -6.69
N GLN A 226 -22.71 1.51 -7.38
CA GLN A 226 -21.86 1.50 -8.58
C GLN A 226 -22.62 1.01 -9.81
N PRO A 227 -22.12 1.29 -11.02
CA PRO A 227 -22.61 0.66 -12.24
C PRO A 227 -22.37 -0.85 -12.25
N ALA A 228 -23.25 -1.58 -12.95
CA ALA A 228 -23.26 -3.05 -12.97
C ALA A 228 -21.93 -3.69 -13.39
N VAL A 229 -21.12 -3.01 -14.23
CA VAL A 229 -19.79 -3.48 -14.64
C VAL A 229 -18.82 -3.64 -13.46
N LEU A 230 -19.08 -2.97 -12.33
CA LEU A 230 -18.26 -2.99 -11.13
C LEU A 230 -18.86 -3.83 -9.99
N ASP A 231 -20.01 -4.50 -10.18
CA ASP A 231 -20.70 -5.24 -9.11
C ASP A 231 -19.88 -6.39 -8.52
N ALA A 232 -18.94 -6.93 -9.29
CA ALA A 232 -18.05 -7.99 -8.83
C ALA A 232 -16.89 -7.48 -7.95
N CYS A 233 -16.63 -6.17 -7.92
CA CYS A 233 -15.49 -5.61 -7.21
C CYS A 233 -15.57 -5.86 -5.69
N GLY A 234 -14.54 -6.50 -5.15
CA GLY A 234 -14.50 -6.98 -3.78
C GLY A 234 -14.51 -8.51 -3.68
N LYS A 235 -15.16 -9.19 -4.65
CA LYS A 235 -14.88 -10.59 -5.00
C LYS A 235 -13.73 -10.63 -6.01
N HIS A 236 -13.89 -9.89 -7.10
CA HIS A 236 -12.83 -9.57 -8.03
C HIS A 236 -11.88 -8.55 -7.39
N ARG A 237 -10.64 -8.57 -7.87
CA ARG A 237 -9.60 -7.65 -7.46
C ARG A 237 -9.67 -6.37 -8.29
N CYS A 238 -10.32 -5.34 -7.76
CA CYS A 238 -10.49 -4.06 -8.43
C CYS A 238 -9.59 -2.98 -7.82
N VAL A 239 -9.10 -2.08 -8.68
CA VAL A 239 -8.16 -1.03 -8.32
C VAL A 239 -8.59 0.32 -8.87
N ARG A 240 -8.39 1.39 -8.09
CA ARG A 240 -8.35 2.76 -8.60
C ARG A 240 -6.90 3.19 -8.67
N LEU A 241 -6.51 3.72 -9.83
CA LEU A 241 -5.18 4.29 -10.02
C LEU A 241 -5.18 5.77 -9.70
N PHE A 242 -4.05 6.24 -9.19
CA PHE A 242 -3.70 7.65 -9.05
C PHE A 242 -2.42 7.87 -9.87
N PRO A 243 -2.55 8.14 -11.17
CA PRO A 243 -1.42 8.35 -12.06
C PRO A 243 -0.86 9.76 -11.88
N LYS A 244 0.47 9.87 -11.98
CA LYS A 244 1.19 11.14 -11.99
C LYS A 244 2.19 11.13 -13.14
N VAL A 245 2.30 12.25 -13.85
CA VAL A 245 3.41 12.46 -14.78
C VAL A 245 4.71 12.46 -13.98
N LYS A 246 5.73 11.73 -14.44
CA LYS A 246 7.06 11.76 -13.81
C LYS A 246 7.56 13.20 -13.73
N ASN A 247 7.88 13.67 -12.52
CA ASN A 247 8.27 15.05 -12.24
C ASN A 247 7.23 16.11 -12.70
N GLY A 248 5.96 15.73 -12.80
CA GLY A 248 4.87 16.58 -13.28
C GLY A 248 3.59 16.46 -12.43
N PRO A 249 2.44 16.89 -12.97
CA PRO A 249 1.18 16.91 -12.24
C PRO A 249 0.60 15.51 -12.04
N TRP A 250 -0.33 15.42 -11.08
CA TRP A 250 -1.27 14.30 -10.99
C TRP A 250 -2.30 14.40 -12.10
N ILE A 251 -2.73 13.25 -12.64
CA ILE A 251 -3.80 13.19 -13.63
C ILE A 251 -5.05 12.65 -12.92
N ASP A 252 -6.21 13.28 -13.15
CA ASP A 252 -7.45 12.85 -12.50
C ASP A 252 -8.00 11.60 -13.19
N SER A 253 -8.01 10.49 -12.45
CA SER A 253 -8.67 9.24 -12.86
C SER A 253 -9.55 8.69 -11.73
N ARG A 254 -10.05 9.58 -10.85
CA ARG A 254 -10.77 9.17 -9.65
C ARG A 254 -12.08 8.47 -9.96
N ASP A 255 -12.74 8.83 -11.06
CA ASP A 255 -13.97 8.18 -11.50
C ASP A 255 -13.72 6.83 -12.18
N LEU A 256 -12.47 6.40 -12.40
CA LEU A 256 -12.17 5.15 -13.09
C LEU A 256 -11.78 4.04 -12.12
N VAL A 257 -12.33 2.85 -12.37
CA VAL A 257 -12.04 1.61 -11.65
C VAL A 257 -11.63 0.55 -12.66
N ILE A 258 -10.56 -0.18 -12.38
CA ILE A 258 -10.09 -1.29 -13.19
C ILE A 258 -10.36 -2.58 -12.44
N ASP A 259 -11.18 -3.45 -13.02
CA ASP A 259 -11.35 -4.83 -12.59
C ASP A 259 -10.22 -5.67 -13.20
N LEU A 260 -9.23 -6.04 -12.40
CA LEU A 260 -8.08 -6.84 -12.85
C LEU A 260 -8.47 -8.30 -13.12
N SER A 261 -9.46 -8.83 -12.41
CA SER A 261 -9.96 -10.19 -12.58
C SER A 261 -10.71 -10.35 -13.91
N ALA A 262 -11.57 -9.38 -14.24
CA ALA A 262 -12.31 -9.39 -15.51
C ALA A 262 -11.57 -8.68 -16.66
N ARG A 263 -10.45 -8.00 -16.36
CA ARG A 263 -9.66 -7.17 -17.29
C ARG A 263 -10.51 -6.09 -17.98
N LYS A 264 -11.32 -5.39 -17.19
CA LYS A 264 -12.26 -4.35 -17.66
C LYS A 264 -12.06 -3.03 -16.94
N VAL A 265 -12.35 -1.94 -17.63
CA VAL A 265 -12.41 -0.59 -17.04
C VAL A 265 -13.88 -0.19 -16.90
N GLY A 266 -14.22 0.33 -15.73
CA GLY A 266 -15.52 0.93 -15.46
C GLY A 266 -15.36 2.37 -14.98
N LYS A 267 -16.41 3.16 -15.20
CA LYS A 267 -16.49 4.54 -14.75
C LYS A 267 -17.57 4.67 -13.67
N LEU A 268 -17.27 5.37 -12.59
CA LEU A 268 -18.19 5.79 -11.54
C LEU A 268 -19.04 6.95 -12.04
N GLY A 269 -20.31 6.99 -11.62
CA GLY A 269 -21.27 8.02 -11.97
C GLY A 269 -21.12 9.31 -11.18
#